data_AF-A0A227JEM5-F1
#
_entry.id   AF-A0A227JEM5-F1
#
_cell.length_a   1.000
_cell.length_b   1.000
_cell.length_c   1.000
_cell.angle_alpha   90.00
_cell.angle_beta   90.00
_cell.angle_gamma   90.00
#
_symmetry.space_group_name_H-M   'P 1'
#
loop_
_entity.id
_entity.type
_entity.pdbx_description
1 polymer ?
#
loop_
_entity_poly.entity_id
_entity_poly.type
_entity_poly.pdbx_seq_one_letter_code
_entity_poly.pdbx_strand_id
1 'polypeptide(L)'
;MRTVGMSKLQQLDVFIGTNTKIGRLILPVGTETEFSFIYEDEWKNTGFPISPHIPFDTQASPRSIENYLRNLLPEGEAFEEMIQNTTISKSNTFGLIRKLGAETSGALSFRVPDSEPGETSFRSVPDDELIERLERNLAPLVYWDGKVRLSVAGVQNKLNLLKRGDEWGFGEGKLSSNYILKFESGKAPCIAVNEFFCMTLAKLAGLDVANVELTRIGKTRTLIIERFDRAYIEARDVVQRKHVIDGCQATDLPPGYKYERQNGDEGDGVYMRDGVSFPHLLCVKTID
;
A
#
# COMPACT_ATOMS: atom_id res chain seq x y z
N MET A 1 -15.92 18.49 -43.33
CA MET A 1 -15.23 17.29 -42.79
C MET A 1 -14.74 17.65 -41.38
N ARG A 2 -15.48 17.29 -40.34
CA ARG A 2 -15.08 17.53 -38.94
C ARG A 2 -14.24 16.35 -38.50
N THR A 3 -12.99 16.62 -38.12
CA THR A 3 -12.08 15.66 -37.50
C THR A 3 -12.66 15.23 -36.17
N VAL A 4 -12.97 13.93 -36.05
CA VAL A 4 -13.53 13.28 -34.88
C VAL A 4 -12.42 13.05 -33.85
N GLY A 5 -12.61 13.61 -32.64
CA GLY A 5 -12.15 13.10 -31.34
C GLY A 5 -10.67 12.80 -31.13
N MET A 6 -9.91 13.74 -30.56
CA MET A 6 -8.76 13.36 -29.72
C MET A 6 -9.31 12.70 -28.45
N SER A 7 -9.25 11.38 -28.34
CA SER A 7 -9.53 10.69 -27.08
C SER A 7 -8.49 11.13 -26.07
N LYS A 8 -8.86 11.98 -25.10
CA LYS A 8 -7.98 12.30 -23.99
C LYS A 8 -7.79 11.04 -23.15
N LEU A 9 -6.56 10.66 -22.89
CA LEU A 9 -6.21 9.54 -22.00
C LEU A 9 -5.74 10.12 -20.67
N GLN A 10 -6.16 9.51 -19.57
CA GLN A 10 -5.47 9.68 -18.29
C GLN A 10 -4.35 8.63 -18.22
N GLN A 11 -3.15 9.04 -17.84
CA GLN A 11 -2.00 8.15 -17.77
C GLN A 11 -1.20 8.39 -16.49
N LEU A 12 -0.65 7.30 -15.93
CA LEU A 12 0.41 7.32 -14.93
C LEU A 12 1.55 6.42 -15.39
N ASP A 13 2.78 6.90 -15.30
CA ASP A 13 3.97 6.09 -15.43
C ASP A 13 4.21 5.32 -14.13
N VAL A 14 4.59 4.05 -14.24
CA VAL A 14 4.76 3.14 -13.11
C VAL A 14 6.22 2.76 -13.00
N PHE A 15 6.78 2.90 -11.80
CA PHE A 15 8.19 2.74 -11.52
C PHE A 15 8.45 1.75 -10.40
N ILE A 16 9.58 1.06 -10.47
CA ILE A 16 10.21 0.41 -9.32
C ILE A 16 11.43 1.24 -8.90
N GLY A 17 11.53 1.48 -7.59
CA GLY A 17 12.50 2.41 -7.05
C GLY A 17 12.29 3.82 -7.63
N THR A 18 13.38 4.58 -7.74
CA THR A 18 13.29 5.99 -8.16
C THR A 18 13.23 6.15 -9.68
N ASN A 19 13.96 5.33 -10.44
CA ASN A 19 14.22 5.63 -11.86
C ASN A 19 13.84 4.52 -12.84
N THR A 20 13.54 3.29 -12.38
CA THR A 20 13.22 2.20 -13.31
C THR A 20 11.74 2.25 -13.67
N LYS A 21 11.41 2.83 -14.82
CA LYS A 21 10.05 2.79 -15.38
C LYS A 21 9.76 1.37 -15.86
N ILE A 22 8.70 0.77 -15.33
CA ILE A 22 8.30 -0.61 -15.68
C ILE A 22 7.11 -0.66 -16.63
N GLY A 23 6.35 0.43 -16.73
CA GLY A 23 5.17 0.48 -17.58
C GLY A 23 4.34 1.73 -17.38
N ARG A 24 3.13 1.69 -17.94
CA ARG A 24 2.15 2.78 -17.96
C ARG A 24 0.76 2.25 -17.65
N LEU A 25 0.10 2.89 -16.69
CA LEU A 25 -1.31 2.73 -16.40
C LEU A 25 -2.10 3.77 -17.21
N ILE A 26 -3.12 3.33 -17.95
CA ILE A 26 -3.94 4.19 -18.81
C ILE A 26 -5.41 3.98 -18.47
N LEU A 27 -6.17 5.08 -18.43
CA LEU A 27 -7.64 5.09 -18.31
C LEU A 27 -8.22 6.05 -19.37
N PRO A 28 -9.06 5.58 -20.32
CA PRO A 28 -9.75 6.45 -21.26
C PRO A 28 -10.66 7.47 -20.56
N VAL A 29 -10.60 8.75 -20.97
CA VAL A 29 -11.49 9.78 -20.41
C VAL A 29 -12.95 9.44 -20.71
N GLY A 30 -13.79 9.54 -19.67
CA GLY A 30 -15.21 9.16 -19.74
C GLY A 30 -15.51 7.76 -19.22
N THR A 31 -14.48 7.03 -18.77
CA THR A 31 -14.60 5.69 -18.16
C THR A 31 -14.07 5.72 -16.73
N GLU A 32 -14.54 4.81 -15.88
CA GLU A 32 -14.03 4.64 -14.51
C GLU A 32 -13.26 3.31 -14.32
N THR A 33 -13.46 2.34 -15.21
CA THR A 33 -13.03 0.94 -15.03
C THR A 33 -12.27 0.36 -16.22
N GLU A 34 -12.18 1.06 -17.35
CA GLU A 34 -11.50 0.58 -18.57
C GLU A 34 -9.97 0.75 -18.51
N PHE A 35 -9.37 0.33 -17.39
CA PHE A 35 -7.93 0.39 -17.20
C PHE A 35 -7.19 -0.50 -18.20
N SER A 36 -6.03 -0.02 -18.62
CA SER A 36 -5.03 -0.83 -19.33
C SER A 36 -3.65 -0.58 -18.72
N PHE A 37 -2.82 -1.62 -18.73
CA PHE A 37 -1.44 -1.56 -18.26
C PHE A 37 -0.51 -2.02 -19.38
N ILE A 38 0.45 -1.17 -19.74
CA ILE A 38 1.43 -1.46 -20.80
C ILE A 38 2.80 -1.48 -20.17
N TYR A 39 3.44 -2.65 -20.15
CA TYR A 39 4.83 -2.81 -19.70
C TYR A 39 5.81 -2.18 -20.69
N GLU A 40 6.91 -1.63 -20.16
CA GLU A 40 8.07 -1.26 -20.97
C GLU A 40 8.76 -2.52 -21.51
N ASP A 41 9.24 -2.48 -22.75
CA ASP A 41 9.82 -3.66 -23.40
C ASP A 41 11.09 -4.13 -22.70
N GLU A 42 11.89 -3.23 -22.14
CA GLU A 42 13.06 -3.60 -21.32
C GLU A 42 12.65 -4.37 -20.06
N TRP A 43 11.54 -3.97 -19.42
CA TRP A 43 11.06 -4.62 -18.20
C TRP A 43 10.51 -6.02 -18.48
N LYS A 44 9.84 -6.24 -19.62
CA LYS A 44 9.39 -7.59 -20.03
C LYS A 44 10.53 -8.60 -20.14
N ASN A 45 11.73 -8.12 -20.50
CA ASN A 45 12.92 -8.97 -20.69
C ASN A 45 13.73 -9.20 -19.41
N THR A 46 13.63 -8.33 -18.42
CA THR A 46 14.54 -8.30 -17.26
C THR A 46 13.83 -8.39 -15.91
N GLY A 47 12.53 -8.10 -15.88
CA GLY A 47 11.74 -7.97 -14.67
C GLY A 47 10.69 -9.06 -14.53
N PHE A 48 9.62 -8.71 -13.82
CA PHE A 48 8.50 -9.59 -13.49
C PHE A 48 7.16 -8.88 -13.72
N PRO A 49 6.07 -9.62 -13.98
CA PRO A 49 4.73 -9.04 -14.02
C PRO A 49 4.31 -8.54 -12.62
N ILE A 50 3.58 -7.44 -12.53
CA ILE A 50 3.17 -6.84 -11.26
C ILE A 50 2.17 -7.69 -10.47
N SER A 51 1.49 -8.62 -11.14
CA SER A 51 0.58 -9.62 -10.58
C SER A 51 0.46 -10.79 -11.57
N PRO A 52 0.19 -12.03 -11.12
CA PRO A 52 -0.14 -13.15 -12.00
C PRO A 52 -1.31 -12.87 -12.97
N HIS A 53 -2.20 -11.94 -12.60
CA HIS A 53 -3.36 -11.54 -13.40
C HIS A 53 -3.13 -10.31 -14.28
N ILE A 54 -1.90 -9.78 -14.26
CA ILE A 54 -1.43 -8.72 -15.16
C ILE A 54 -0.12 -9.19 -15.81
N PRO A 55 -0.15 -10.28 -16.62
CA PRO A 55 1.05 -10.89 -17.19
C PRO A 55 1.67 -10.05 -18.33
N PHE A 56 2.86 -10.43 -18.79
CA PHE A 56 3.53 -9.77 -19.92
C PHE A 56 2.92 -10.10 -21.28
N ASP A 57 2.55 -11.37 -21.48
CA ASP A 57 2.27 -11.92 -22.81
C ASP A 57 0.81 -11.81 -23.24
N THR A 58 -0.09 -11.51 -22.29
CA THR A 58 -1.52 -11.36 -22.57
C THR A 58 -2.04 -10.06 -21.99
N GLN A 59 -3.01 -9.47 -22.69
CA GLN A 59 -3.66 -8.25 -22.23
C GLN A 59 -4.47 -8.56 -20.96
N ALA A 60 -4.09 -7.92 -19.86
CA ALA A 60 -4.82 -8.00 -18.61
C ALA A 60 -6.23 -7.44 -18.76
N SER A 61 -7.21 -8.06 -18.09
CA SER A 61 -8.58 -7.52 -18.10
C SER A 61 -8.64 -6.20 -17.34
N PRO A 62 -9.49 -5.23 -17.76
CA PRO A 62 -9.65 -3.98 -17.01
C PRO A 62 -10.05 -4.19 -15.55
N ARG A 63 -10.90 -5.21 -15.30
CA ARG A 63 -11.31 -5.63 -13.96
C ARG A 63 -10.13 -6.07 -13.09
N SER A 64 -9.20 -6.85 -13.64
CA SER A 64 -8.04 -7.34 -12.89
C SER A 64 -7.09 -6.20 -12.52
N ILE A 65 -6.90 -5.24 -13.43
CA ILE A 65 -6.12 -4.02 -13.16
C ILE A 65 -6.83 -3.18 -12.09
N GLU A 66 -8.15 -3.00 -12.18
CA GLU A 66 -8.92 -2.27 -11.17
C GLU A 66 -8.82 -2.94 -9.79
N ASN A 67 -9.02 -4.25 -9.70
CA ASN A 67 -8.87 -5.02 -8.46
C ASN A 67 -7.47 -4.84 -7.87
N TYR A 68 -6.44 -4.96 -8.70
CA TYR A 68 -5.05 -4.76 -8.28
C TYR A 68 -4.83 -3.37 -7.67
N LEU A 69 -5.27 -2.31 -8.36
CA LEU A 69 -5.13 -0.93 -7.91
C LEU A 69 -5.92 -0.64 -6.64
N ARG A 70 -7.17 -1.13 -6.55
CA ARG A 70 -8.01 -0.92 -5.37
C ARG A 70 -7.43 -1.56 -4.11
N ASN A 71 -6.75 -2.71 -4.22
CA ASN A 71 -6.05 -3.34 -3.09
C ASN A 71 -4.76 -2.60 -2.67
N LEU A 72 -4.21 -1.70 -3.51
CA LEU A 72 -3.10 -0.82 -3.09
C LEU A 72 -3.58 0.35 -2.21
N LEU A 73 -4.87 0.71 -2.30
CA LEU A 73 -5.41 1.84 -1.57
C LEU A 73 -5.56 1.51 -0.08
N PRO A 74 -5.32 2.49 0.80
CA PRO A 74 -5.61 2.30 2.21
C PRO A 74 -7.11 2.06 2.49
N GLU A 75 -7.40 1.51 3.66
CA GLU A 75 -8.76 1.31 4.17
C GLU A 75 -8.92 2.03 5.52
N GLY A 76 -10.17 2.22 5.95
CA GLY A 76 -10.50 2.70 7.29
C GLY A 76 -10.78 4.21 7.39
N GLU A 77 -11.17 4.64 8.59
CA GLU A 77 -11.68 5.99 8.89
C GLU A 77 -10.73 7.09 8.39
N ALA A 78 -9.42 6.93 8.60
CA ALA A 78 -8.42 7.92 8.20
C ALA A 78 -8.33 8.12 6.68
N PHE A 79 -8.56 7.06 5.89
CA PHE A 79 -8.64 7.16 4.43
C PHE A 79 -9.95 7.81 3.99
N GLU A 80 -11.05 7.52 4.66
CA GLU A 80 -12.35 8.13 4.37
C GLU A 80 -12.37 9.63 4.66
N GLU A 81 -11.79 10.04 5.79
CA GLU A 81 -11.63 11.45 6.15
C GLU A 81 -10.70 12.19 5.19
N MET A 82 -9.64 11.53 4.73
CA MET A 82 -8.78 12.08 3.68
C MET A 82 -9.58 12.37 2.41
N ILE A 83 -10.37 11.41 1.96
CA ILE A 83 -11.20 11.57 0.76
C ILE A 83 -12.19 12.73 0.94
N GLN A 84 -12.83 12.85 2.10
CA GLN A 84 -13.76 13.95 2.41
C GLN A 84 -13.10 15.34 2.31
N ASN A 85 -11.80 15.43 2.58
CA ASN A 85 -11.01 16.66 2.46
C ASN A 85 -10.45 16.89 1.03
N THR A 86 -10.84 16.07 0.05
CA THR A 86 -10.48 16.23 -1.35
C THR A 86 -11.72 16.33 -2.23
N THR A 87 -11.54 16.78 -3.47
CA THR A 87 -12.59 16.74 -4.50
C THR A 87 -12.63 15.41 -5.26
N ILE A 88 -11.84 14.41 -4.85
CA ILE A 88 -11.73 13.12 -5.54
C ILE A 88 -12.82 12.19 -4.99
N SER A 89 -13.67 11.65 -5.87
CA SER A 89 -14.66 10.64 -5.49
C SER A 89 -13.98 9.38 -4.92
N LYS A 90 -14.58 8.76 -3.90
CA LYS A 90 -14.15 7.46 -3.34
C LYS A 90 -14.13 6.35 -4.41
N SER A 91 -14.97 6.46 -5.45
CA SER A 91 -14.97 5.52 -6.58
C SER A 91 -13.90 5.80 -7.63
N ASN A 92 -13.25 6.97 -7.60
CA ASN A 92 -12.27 7.36 -8.60
C ASN A 92 -10.88 6.76 -8.30
N THR A 93 -10.75 5.46 -8.58
CA THR A 93 -9.52 4.69 -8.37
C THR A 93 -8.29 5.35 -9.00
N PHE A 94 -8.40 5.84 -10.24
CA PHE A 94 -7.28 6.52 -10.92
C PHE A 94 -6.83 7.78 -10.17
N GLY A 95 -7.79 8.63 -9.76
CA GLY A 95 -7.51 9.84 -9.00
C GLY A 95 -6.85 9.55 -7.65
N LEU A 96 -7.29 8.51 -6.96
CA LEU A 96 -6.73 8.08 -5.68
C LEU A 96 -5.30 7.52 -5.86
N ILE A 97 -5.06 6.68 -6.86
CA ILE A 97 -3.72 6.19 -7.19
C ILE A 97 -2.79 7.33 -7.60
N ARG A 98 -3.26 8.30 -8.38
CA ARG A 98 -2.48 9.50 -8.71
C ARG A 98 -2.09 10.30 -7.46
N LYS A 99 -2.95 10.34 -6.43
CA LYS A 99 -2.73 11.12 -5.21
C LYS A 99 -1.83 10.39 -4.20
N LEU A 100 -1.97 9.07 -4.06
CA LEU A 100 -1.33 8.26 -3.02
C LEU A 100 -0.24 7.32 -3.54
N GLY A 101 -0.14 7.12 -4.85
CA GLY A 101 0.71 6.11 -5.47
C GLY A 101 2.20 6.37 -5.41
N ALA A 102 2.68 7.45 -4.79
CA ALA A 102 4.11 7.71 -4.62
C ALA A 102 4.78 6.68 -3.68
N GLU A 103 4.03 6.20 -2.67
CA GLU A 103 4.44 5.16 -1.74
C GLU A 103 3.29 4.19 -1.50
N THR A 104 3.33 3.02 -2.15
CA THR A 104 2.36 1.93 -1.93
C THR A 104 3.00 0.78 -1.15
N SER A 105 2.20 -0.22 -0.74
CA SER A 105 2.73 -1.56 -0.47
C SER A 105 3.48 -2.11 -1.68
N GLY A 106 4.54 -2.88 -1.46
CA GLY A 106 5.37 -3.38 -2.56
C GLY A 106 6.27 -2.31 -3.16
N ALA A 107 6.77 -2.56 -4.37
CA ALA A 107 7.84 -1.77 -4.97
C ALA A 107 7.36 -0.63 -5.86
N LEU A 108 6.07 -0.63 -6.21
CA LEU A 108 5.56 0.26 -7.24
C LEU A 108 5.43 1.70 -6.73
N SER A 109 5.65 2.63 -7.66
CA SER A 109 5.23 4.01 -7.51
C SER A 109 4.61 4.51 -8.81
N PHE A 110 3.61 5.39 -8.69
CA PHE A 110 2.83 5.91 -9.81
C PHE A 110 3.05 7.42 -9.90
N ARG A 111 3.37 7.90 -11.10
CA ARG A 111 3.67 9.31 -11.35
C ARG A 111 3.01 9.79 -12.62
N VAL A 112 2.82 11.11 -12.73
CA VAL A 112 2.35 11.70 -13.97
C VAL A 112 3.45 11.53 -15.04
N PRO A 113 3.11 11.27 -16.32
CA PRO A 113 4.10 11.19 -17.37
C PRO A 113 5.01 12.41 -17.39
N ASP A 114 6.28 12.19 -17.70
CA ASP A 114 7.33 13.22 -17.77
C ASP A 114 7.57 14.00 -16.46
N SER A 115 7.02 13.53 -15.32
CA SER A 115 7.34 14.11 -14.02
C SER A 115 8.63 13.52 -13.46
N GLU A 116 9.54 14.39 -13.04
CA GLU A 116 10.74 13.99 -12.32
C GLU A 116 10.40 13.36 -10.95
N PRO A 117 11.26 12.48 -10.43
CA PRO A 117 11.14 12.04 -9.04
C PRO A 117 11.12 13.25 -8.09
N GLY A 118 10.29 13.17 -7.05
CA GLY A 118 10.28 14.20 -6.02
C GLY A 118 11.65 14.35 -5.35
N GLU A 119 11.93 15.56 -4.86
CA GLU A 119 13.16 15.83 -4.13
C GLU A 119 13.30 14.88 -2.92
N THR A 120 14.50 14.34 -2.74
CA THR A 120 14.78 13.47 -1.60
C THR A 120 14.88 14.34 -0.35
N SER A 121 13.95 14.13 0.59
CA SER A 121 13.92 14.86 1.84
C SER A 121 13.49 13.93 2.98
N PHE A 122 13.89 14.29 4.19
CA PHE A 122 13.54 13.58 5.41
C PHE A 122 12.93 14.57 6.40
N ARG A 123 11.67 14.34 6.77
CA ARG A 123 10.97 15.11 7.79
C ARG A 123 11.00 14.31 9.09
N SER A 124 11.90 14.71 9.98
CA SER A 124 12.05 14.11 11.31
C SER A 124 10.74 14.20 12.09
N VAL A 125 10.41 13.14 12.83
CA VAL A 125 9.27 13.04 13.74
C VAL A 125 9.82 12.78 15.13
N PRO A 126 10.08 13.86 15.90
CA PRO A 126 10.50 13.76 17.29
C PRO A 126 9.47 13.03 18.17
N ASP A 127 9.95 12.36 19.21
CA ASP A 127 9.11 11.63 20.15
C ASP A 127 8.07 12.53 20.83
N ASP A 128 8.44 13.75 21.21
CA ASP A 128 7.54 14.72 21.86
C ASP A 128 6.37 15.12 20.94
N GLU A 129 6.64 15.38 19.65
CA GLU A 129 5.59 15.65 18.67
C GLU A 129 4.67 14.44 18.48
N LEU A 130 5.23 13.23 18.39
CA LEU A 130 4.45 12.01 18.23
C LEU A 130 3.60 11.71 19.46
N ILE A 131 4.14 11.89 20.67
CA ILE A 131 3.42 11.75 21.93
C ILE A 131 2.27 12.75 22.00
N GLU A 132 2.52 14.02 21.66
CA GLU A 132 1.48 15.04 21.68
C GLU A 132 0.30 14.66 20.77
N ARG A 133 0.58 14.17 19.57
CA ARG A 133 -0.46 13.72 18.63
C ARG A 133 -1.25 12.52 19.13
N LEU A 134 -0.56 11.55 19.73
CA LEU A 134 -1.20 10.35 20.30
C LEU A 134 -2.09 10.69 21.50
N GLU A 135 -1.69 11.66 22.33
CA GLU A 135 -2.45 12.03 23.54
C GLU A 135 -3.59 13.00 23.27
N ARG A 136 -3.40 13.99 22.39
CA ARG A 136 -4.38 15.08 22.20
C ARG A 136 -5.42 14.79 21.13
N ASN A 137 -5.19 13.80 20.25
CA ASN A 137 -6.09 13.40 19.16
C ASN A 137 -6.63 14.60 18.34
N LEU A 138 -5.78 15.61 18.11
CA LEU A 138 -6.18 16.89 17.49
C LEU A 138 -6.47 16.77 15.99
N ALA A 139 -5.94 15.74 15.35
CA ALA A 139 -6.09 15.43 13.94
C ALA A 139 -5.90 13.92 13.73
N PRO A 140 -6.35 13.36 12.59
CA PRO A 140 -6.08 11.96 12.25
C PRO A 140 -4.60 11.68 12.28
N LEU A 141 -4.20 10.59 12.93
CA LEU A 141 -2.79 10.27 13.18
C LEU A 141 -1.95 10.25 11.90
N VAL A 142 -2.55 9.90 10.76
CA VAL A 142 -1.88 9.81 9.46
C VAL A 142 -1.70 11.15 8.74
N TYR A 143 -2.29 12.24 9.23
CA TYR A 143 -2.22 13.54 8.57
C TYR A 143 -1.06 14.39 9.11
N TRP A 144 -0.11 14.72 8.24
CA TRP A 144 1.10 15.49 8.59
C TRP A 144 1.39 16.51 7.50
N ASP A 145 1.68 17.75 7.89
CA ASP A 145 2.18 18.80 7.01
C ASP A 145 1.30 19.02 5.75
N GLY A 146 -0.03 18.94 5.92
CA GLY A 146 -0.97 19.13 4.82
C GLY A 146 -1.19 17.90 3.92
N LYS A 147 -0.65 16.73 4.29
CA LYS A 147 -0.65 15.51 3.47
C LYS A 147 -1.02 14.28 4.30
N VAL A 148 -1.56 13.26 3.64
CA VAL A 148 -1.77 11.95 4.27
C VAL A 148 -0.55 11.06 4.08
N ARG A 149 -0.02 10.58 5.20
CA ARG A 149 1.15 9.71 5.35
C ARG A 149 0.72 8.26 5.59
N LEU A 150 -0.20 7.77 4.77
CA LEU A 150 -0.73 6.40 4.85
C LEU A 150 -0.40 5.65 3.57
N SER A 151 0.42 4.60 3.69
CA SER A 151 0.89 3.79 2.55
C SER A 151 0.58 2.30 2.67
N VAL A 152 -0.13 1.86 3.73
CA VAL A 152 -0.44 0.43 3.98
C VAL A 152 -1.89 0.27 4.42
N ALA A 153 -2.63 -0.67 3.80
CA ALA A 153 -4.04 -0.98 4.10
C ALA A 153 -4.24 -1.63 5.48
N GLY A 154 -5.42 -1.45 6.08
CA GLY A 154 -5.81 -2.04 7.38
C GLY A 154 -6.44 -1.04 8.35
N VAL A 155 -7.20 -1.55 9.32
CA VAL A 155 -8.12 -0.75 10.17
C VAL A 155 -7.52 -0.19 11.46
N GLN A 156 -6.37 -0.68 11.90
CA GLN A 156 -5.74 -0.24 13.15
C GLN A 156 -4.98 1.08 12.96
N ASN A 157 -4.98 1.93 14.00
CA ASN A 157 -4.16 3.15 14.05
C ASN A 157 -2.69 2.82 13.87
N LYS A 158 -2.09 3.37 12.81
CA LYS A 158 -0.70 3.11 12.46
C LYS A 158 -0.06 4.25 11.69
N LEU A 159 1.26 4.28 11.72
CA LEU A 159 2.10 5.12 10.88
C LEU A 159 3.18 4.30 10.23
N ASN A 160 3.51 4.63 8.99
CA ASN A 160 4.67 4.05 8.33
C ASN A 160 5.79 5.10 8.37
N LEU A 161 6.87 4.78 9.07
CA LEU A 161 8.00 5.69 9.27
C LEU A 161 9.29 5.09 8.71
N LEU A 162 10.19 5.97 8.32
CA LEU A 162 11.58 5.64 8.07
C LEU A 162 12.36 5.77 9.39
N LYS A 163 13.06 4.70 9.77
CA LYS A 163 14.15 4.76 10.74
C LYS A 163 15.46 4.99 9.98
N ARG A 164 16.07 6.16 10.19
CA ARG A 164 17.31 6.61 9.57
C ARG A 164 18.33 6.87 10.68
N GLY A 165 19.23 5.91 10.91
CA GLY A 165 20.05 5.90 12.13
C GLY A 165 19.16 5.80 13.37
N ASP A 166 19.30 6.78 14.27
CA ASP A 166 18.47 6.89 15.48
C ASP A 166 17.23 7.78 15.29
N GLU A 167 17.06 8.39 14.12
CA GLU A 167 15.93 9.28 13.84
C GLU A 167 14.77 8.56 13.17
N TRP A 168 13.56 8.91 13.60
CA TRP A 168 12.31 8.50 12.97
C TRP A 168 11.74 9.64 12.14
N GLY A 169 11.13 9.35 11.00
CA GLY A 169 10.53 10.39 10.19
C GLY A 169 9.86 9.93 8.90
N PHE A 170 9.36 10.89 8.13
CA PHE A 170 8.82 10.64 6.80
C PHE A 170 9.89 10.90 5.73
N GLY A 171 10.09 9.92 4.86
CA GLY A 171 10.96 10.04 3.69
C GLY A 171 10.18 10.46 2.44
N GLU A 172 10.82 11.23 1.57
CA GLU A 172 10.34 11.57 0.22
C GLU A 172 11.39 11.19 -0.83
N GLY A 173 10.98 11.12 -2.10
CA GLY A 173 11.89 10.86 -3.21
C GLY A 173 12.49 9.45 -3.17
N LYS A 174 13.80 9.35 -2.89
CA LYS A 174 14.53 8.06 -2.77
C LYS A 174 14.27 7.34 -1.44
N LEU A 175 13.67 8.03 -0.48
CA LEU A 175 13.33 7.49 0.82
C LEU A 175 11.86 7.03 0.83
N SER A 176 11.55 6.10 1.74
CA SER A 176 10.19 5.67 2.06
C SER A 176 10.17 5.07 3.45
N SER A 177 9.00 4.80 4.01
CA SER A 177 8.93 4.03 5.27
C SER A 177 9.64 2.67 5.15
N ASN A 178 10.30 2.24 6.23
CA ASN A 178 10.86 0.88 6.41
C ASN A 178 10.33 0.21 7.69
N TYR A 179 9.50 0.89 8.47
CA TYR A 179 8.77 0.31 9.60
C TYR A 179 7.30 0.72 9.58
N ILE A 180 6.47 -0.13 10.18
CA ILE A 180 5.07 0.13 10.52
C ILE A 180 4.98 0.20 12.04
N LEU A 181 4.52 1.33 12.56
CA LEU A 181 4.23 1.52 13.98
C LEU A 181 2.72 1.35 14.16
N LYS A 182 2.30 0.34 14.91
CA LYS A 182 0.90 0.11 15.28
C LYS A 182 0.67 0.56 16.71
N PHE A 183 -0.25 1.50 16.89
CA PHE A 183 -0.55 2.10 18.17
C PHE A 183 -1.78 1.43 18.79
N GLU A 184 -1.71 1.14 20.08
CA GLU A 184 -2.87 0.62 20.81
C GLU A 184 -3.89 1.74 21.04
N SER A 185 -5.10 1.58 20.49
CA SER A 185 -6.18 2.56 20.60
C SER A 185 -7.11 2.34 21.81
N GLY A 186 -6.90 1.27 22.58
CA GLY A 186 -7.79 0.88 23.68
C GLY A 186 -9.10 0.18 23.26
N LYS A 187 -9.49 0.23 21.98
CA LYS A 187 -10.67 -0.50 21.45
C LYS A 187 -10.56 -2.02 21.64
N ALA A 188 -9.34 -2.55 21.55
CA ALA A 188 -9.00 -3.94 21.82
C ALA A 188 -7.85 -3.97 22.86
N PRO A 189 -8.14 -4.28 24.14
CA PRO A 189 -7.13 -4.28 25.19
C PRO A 189 -5.96 -5.23 24.88
N CYS A 190 -4.75 -4.75 25.10
CA CYS A 190 -3.51 -5.51 24.93
C CYS A 190 -3.25 -6.02 23.50
N ILE A 191 -3.88 -5.44 22.47
CA ILE A 191 -3.69 -5.88 21.08
C ILE A 191 -2.22 -5.86 20.63
N ALA A 192 -1.46 -4.83 21.04
CA ALA A 192 -0.02 -4.74 20.73
C ALA A 192 0.79 -5.86 21.42
N VAL A 193 0.44 -6.21 22.66
CA VAL A 193 1.08 -7.30 23.41
C VAL A 193 0.74 -8.66 22.81
N ASN A 194 -0.52 -8.85 22.41
CA ASN A 194 -0.98 -10.06 21.75
C ASN A 194 -0.22 -10.28 20.43
N GLU A 195 -0.16 -9.26 19.57
CA GLU A 195 0.54 -9.37 18.30
C GLU A 195 2.05 -9.58 18.49
N PHE A 196 2.69 -8.89 19.44
CA PHE A 196 4.09 -9.15 19.81
C PHE A 196 4.31 -10.60 20.24
N PHE A 197 3.45 -11.14 21.11
CA PHE A 197 3.53 -12.52 21.58
C PHE A 197 3.40 -13.51 20.42
N CYS A 198 2.39 -13.34 19.56
CA CYS A 198 2.14 -14.23 18.43
C CYS A 198 3.31 -14.23 17.43
N MET A 199 3.81 -13.04 17.08
CA MET A 199 4.95 -12.89 16.16
C MET A 199 6.24 -13.47 16.75
N THR A 200 6.48 -13.26 18.04
CA THR A 200 7.65 -13.83 18.73
C THR A 200 7.56 -15.35 18.77
N LEU A 201 6.39 -15.90 19.11
CA LEU A 201 6.16 -17.34 19.12
C LEU A 201 6.36 -17.96 17.73
N ALA A 202 5.79 -17.33 16.68
CA ALA A 202 5.95 -17.78 15.31
C ALA A 202 7.42 -17.83 14.89
N LYS A 203 8.19 -16.77 15.20
CA LYS A 203 9.64 -16.71 14.92
C LYS A 203 10.42 -17.81 15.67
N LEU A 204 10.13 -18.02 16.96
CA LEU A 204 10.76 -19.08 17.76
C LEU A 204 10.37 -20.48 17.30
N ALA A 205 9.19 -20.64 16.69
CA ALA A 205 8.74 -21.87 16.06
C ALA A 205 9.35 -22.10 14.65
N GLY A 206 10.17 -21.19 14.14
CA GLY A 206 10.86 -21.32 12.86
C GLY A 206 10.07 -20.84 11.64
N LEU A 207 8.98 -20.09 11.84
CA LEU A 207 8.24 -19.45 10.74
C LEU A 207 8.96 -18.17 10.28
N ASP A 208 8.96 -17.93 8.96
CA ASP A 208 9.44 -16.68 8.39
C ASP A 208 8.40 -15.57 8.63
N VAL A 209 8.70 -14.68 9.57
CA VAL A 209 7.83 -13.59 10.00
C VAL A 209 8.63 -12.31 10.17
N ALA A 210 7.98 -11.17 9.99
CA ALA A 210 8.59 -9.87 10.17
C ALA A 210 9.19 -9.69 11.57
N ASN A 211 10.31 -8.95 11.66
CA ASN A 211 10.87 -8.55 12.95
C ASN A 211 9.93 -7.56 13.64
N VAL A 212 9.69 -7.78 14.93
CA VAL A 212 8.83 -6.91 15.74
C VAL A 212 9.48 -6.54 17.06
N GLU A 213 9.14 -5.35 17.55
CA GLU A 213 9.52 -4.84 18.86
C GLU A 213 8.28 -4.26 19.55
N LEU A 214 8.09 -4.57 20.83
CA LEU A 214 7.08 -3.94 21.66
C LEU A 214 7.70 -2.84 22.51
N THR A 215 7.22 -1.61 22.35
CA THR A 215 7.71 -0.44 23.09
C THR A 215 6.56 0.42 23.61
N ARG A 216 6.91 1.57 24.20
CA ARG A 216 5.97 2.64 24.57
C ARG A 216 6.45 3.96 24.01
N ILE A 217 5.53 4.68 23.37
CA ILE A 217 5.72 6.08 22.95
C ILE A 217 4.83 6.92 23.84
N GLY A 218 5.45 7.63 24.78
CA GLY A 218 4.73 8.23 25.92
C GLY A 218 4.00 7.16 26.73
N LYS A 219 2.67 7.27 26.83
CA LYS A 219 1.82 6.29 27.53
C LYS A 219 1.29 5.17 26.62
N THR A 220 1.39 5.34 25.30
CA THR A 220 0.80 4.44 24.31
C THR A 220 1.72 3.25 24.06
N ARG A 221 1.19 2.02 24.24
CA ARG A 221 1.90 0.82 23.80
C ARG A 221 1.90 0.76 22.28
N THR A 222 3.08 0.51 21.72
CA THR A 222 3.30 0.53 20.28
C THR A 222 4.02 -0.74 19.86
N LEU A 223 3.51 -1.41 18.83
CA LEU A 223 4.23 -2.48 18.15
C LEU A 223 4.95 -1.88 16.93
N ILE A 224 6.27 -1.98 16.92
CA ILE A 224 7.12 -1.63 15.78
C ILE A 224 7.31 -2.89 14.94
N ILE A 225 7.06 -2.80 13.64
CA ILE A 225 7.19 -3.90 12.69
C ILE A 225 8.14 -3.47 11.57
N GLU A 226 9.22 -4.20 11.36
CA GLU A 226 10.12 -3.99 10.23
C GLU A 226 9.45 -4.45 8.93
N ARG A 227 9.42 -3.59 7.92
CA ARG A 227 8.79 -3.90 6.62
C ARG A 227 9.67 -4.85 5.83
N PHE A 228 9.19 -6.08 5.59
CA PHE A 228 9.87 -7.06 4.76
C PHE A 228 9.96 -6.68 3.27
N ASP A 229 9.16 -5.70 2.84
CA ASP A 229 9.17 -5.19 1.47
C ASP A 229 10.13 -3.98 1.30
N ARG A 230 10.96 -3.68 2.30
CA ARG A 230 11.84 -2.51 2.34
C ARG A 230 13.22 -2.86 2.91
N ALA A 231 14.26 -2.23 2.37
CA ALA A 231 15.61 -2.29 2.92
C ALA A 231 16.26 -0.91 2.83
N TYR A 232 16.60 -0.31 3.97
CA TYR A 232 17.33 0.96 4.00
C TYR A 232 18.83 0.71 3.80
N ILE A 233 19.40 1.32 2.77
CA ILE A 233 20.83 1.23 2.43
C ILE A 233 21.48 2.55 2.83
N GLU A 234 21.97 2.61 4.08
CA GLU A 234 22.53 3.82 4.70
C GLU A 234 23.67 4.43 3.86
N ALA A 235 24.58 3.62 3.34
CA ALA A 235 25.71 4.07 2.52
C ALA A 235 25.32 4.83 1.24
N ARG A 236 24.07 4.69 0.77
CA ARG A 236 23.54 5.36 -0.42
C ARG A 236 22.35 6.27 -0.11
N ASP A 237 21.95 6.34 1.17
CA ASP A 237 20.76 7.03 1.64
C ASP A 237 19.51 6.76 0.79
N VAL A 238 19.20 5.47 0.59
CA VAL A 238 18.09 5.02 -0.25
C VAL A 238 17.34 3.87 0.40
N VAL A 239 16.02 3.83 0.23
CA VAL A 239 15.22 2.66 0.61
C VAL A 239 14.92 1.84 -0.63
N GLN A 240 15.54 0.66 -0.71
CA GLN A 240 15.19 -0.34 -1.71
C GLN A 240 13.82 -0.92 -1.39
N ARG A 241 13.03 -1.15 -2.43
CA ARG A 241 11.68 -1.70 -2.31
C ARG A 241 11.64 -3.06 -2.99
N LYS A 242 11.06 -4.06 -2.32
CA LYS A 242 10.77 -5.37 -2.88
C LYS A 242 9.30 -5.41 -3.30
N HIS A 243 9.02 -5.96 -4.48
CA HIS A 243 7.64 -6.07 -4.92
C HIS A 243 6.92 -7.15 -4.14
N VAL A 244 5.71 -6.84 -3.69
CA VAL A 244 4.84 -7.76 -2.96
C VAL A 244 3.40 -7.51 -3.38
N ILE A 245 2.59 -8.55 -3.29
CA ILE A 245 1.15 -8.50 -3.49
C ILE A 245 0.46 -9.20 -2.32
N ASP A 246 -0.76 -8.78 -1.99
CA ASP A 246 -1.56 -9.46 -0.97
C ASP A 246 -2.35 -10.65 -1.54
N GLY A 247 -3.05 -11.36 -0.66
CA GLY A 247 -3.87 -12.52 -1.05
C GLY A 247 -4.98 -12.18 -2.04
N CYS A 248 -5.60 -11.01 -1.93
CA CYS A 248 -6.65 -10.58 -2.87
C CYS A 248 -6.06 -10.30 -4.26
N GLN A 249 -4.94 -9.58 -4.33
CA GLN A 249 -4.23 -9.30 -5.58
C GLN A 249 -3.69 -10.57 -6.24
N ALA A 250 -3.24 -11.53 -5.42
CA ALA A 250 -2.76 -12.83 -5.88
C ALA A 250 -3.87 -13.70 -6.47
N THR A 251 -5.12 -13.54 -6.01
CA THR A 251 -6.29 -14.32 -6.46
C THR A 251 -7.25 -13.53 -7.36
N ASP A 252 -6.87 -12.36 -7.86
CA ASP A 252 -7.70 -11.44 -8.68
C ASP A 252 -9.02 -10.97 -8.03
N LEU A 253 -9.04 -10.84 -6.70
CA LEU A 253 -10.24 -10.43 -5.95
C LEU A 253 -10.18 -8.96 -5.52
N PRO A 254 -11.33 -8.25 -5.47
CA PRO A 254 -11.38 -6.88 -4.97
C PRO A 254 -11.23 -6.85 -3.43
N PRO A 255 -10.94 -5.68 -2.82
CA PRO A 255 -10.72 -5.57 -1.37
C PRO A 255 -11.87 -6.11 -0.49
N GLY A 256 -13.11 -6.01 -0.97
CA GLY A 256 -14.29 -6.51 -0.26
C GLY A 256 -14.34 -8.03 -0.09
N TYR A 257 -13.49 -8.77 -0.81
CA TYR A 257 -13.48 -10.24 -0.84
C TYR A 257 -12.33 -10.81 0.01
N LYS A 258 -11.72 -10.01 0.88
CA LYS A 258 -10.60 -10.42 1.76
C LYS A 258 -10.96 -11.52 2.75
N TYR A 259 -12.22 -11.65 3.12
CA TYR A 259 -12.73 -12.74 3.94
C TYR A 259 -13.34 -13.79 3.04
N GLU A 260 -13.07 -15.08 3.33
CA GLU A 260 -13.69 -16.20 2.61
C GLU A 260 -15.21 -16.05 2.56
N ARG A 261 -15.83 -15.69 3.70
CA ARG A 261 -17.24 -15.32 3.82
C ARG A 261 -17.42 -13.81 3.71
N GLN A 262 -17.33 -13.31 2.50
CA GLN A 262 -17.39 -11.87 2.22
C GLN A 262 -18.76 -11.23 2.54
N ASN A 263 -19.83 -12.05 2.60
CA ASN A 263 -21.19 -11.60 2.95
C ASN A 263 -21.51 -11.70 4.45
N GLY A 264 -20.52 -11.99 5.29
CA GLY A 264 -20.66 -12.06 6.75
C GLY A 264 -20.85 -13.48 7.29
N ASP A 265 -20.83 -13.58 8.63
CA ASP A 265 -20.84 -14.85 9.37
C ASP A 265 -22.23 -15.26 9.88
N GLU A 266 -23.30 -14.62 9.39
CA GLU A 266 -24.67 -14.87 9.82
C GLU A 266 -25.63 -15.12 8.64
N GLY A 267 -26.76 -15.77 8.91
CA GLY A 267 -27.80 -16.05 7.91
C GLY A 267 -27.29 -16.85 6.71
N ASP A 268 -27.71 -16.47 5.50
CA ASP A 268 -27.28 -17.12 4.26
C ASP A 268 -25.80 -16.83 3.91
N GLY A 269 -25.21 -15.78 4.52
CA GLY A 269 -23.82 -15.37 4.28
C GLY A 269 -22.79 -16.45 4.63
N VAL A 270 -23.12 -17.33 5.60
CA VAL A 270 -22.23 -18.44 6.01
C VAL A 270 -21.94 -19.44 4.89
N TYR A 271 -22.83 -19.53 3.90
CA TYR A 271 -22.72 -20.43 2.75
C TYR A 271 -22.07 -19.77 1.53
N MET A 272 -21.98 -18.44 1.49
CA MET A 272 -21.37 -17.67 0.39
C MET A 272 -19.88 -17.50 0.66
N ARG A 273 -19.05 -18.34 0.03
CA ARG A 273 -17.61 -18.46 0.29
C ARG A 273 -16.76 -18.05 -0.92
N ASP A 274 -17.08 -16.92 -1.53
CA ASP A 274 -16.45 -16.50 -2.80
C ASP A 274 -15.18 -15.64 -2.60
N GLY A 275 -14.84 -15.33 -1.35
CA GLY A 275 -13.65 -14.56 -1.02
C GLY A 275 -12.34 -15.36 -1.07
N VAL A 276 -11.27 -14.73 -0.57
CA VAL A 276 -9.96 -15.37 -0.42
C VAL A 276 -10.09 -16.59 0.49
N SER A 277 -9.66 -17.75 0.01
CA SER A 277 -9.72 -19.04 0.71
C SER A 277 -8.40 -19.79 0.55
N PHE A 278 -8.14 -20.79 1.41
CA PHE A 278 -6.94 -21.62 1.24
C PHE A 278 -6.85 -22.30 -0.14
N PRO A 279 -7.92 -22.91 -0.69
CA PRO A 279 -7.88 -23.43 -2.05
C PRO A 279 -7.50 -22.36 -3.10
N HIS A 280 -8.04 -21.14 -2.99
CA HIS A 280 -7.67 -20.06 -3.91
C HIS A 280 -6.18 -19.71 -3.79
N LEU A 281 -5.69 -19.52 -2.56
CA LEU A 281 -4.29 -19.16 -2.30
C LEU A 281 -3.31 -20.25 -2.76
N LEU A 282 -3.62 -21.53 -2.52
CA LEU A 282 -2.79 -22.65 -2.92
C LEU A 282 -2.76 -22.90 -4.45
N CYS A 283 -3.73 -22.32 -5.19
CA CYS A 283 -3.75 -22.37 -6.65
C CYS A 283 -2.95 -21.24 -7.32
N VAL A 284 -2.55 -20.21 -6.57
CA VAL A 284 -1.78 -19.09 -7.12
C VAL A 284 -0.43 -19.59 -7.61
N LYS A 285 -0.08 -19.22 -8.85
CA LYS A 285 1.25 -19.44 -9.42
C LYS A 285 1.93 -18.09 -9.63
N THR A 286 2.99 -17.84 -8.89
CA THR A 286 3.90 -16.71 -9.13
C THR A 286 5.04 -17.17 -10.04
N ILE A 287 5.61 -16.22 -10.78
CA ILE A 287 6.85 -16.44 -11.52
C ILE A 287 7.96 -16.11 -10.53
N ASP A 288 8.60 -17.14 -9.98
CA ASP A 288 9.80 -17.01 -9.15
C ASP A 288 11.06 -16.96 -10.02
#